data_AF-A0A5B0RMS2-F1
#
_entry.id   AF-A0A5B0RMS2-F1
#
_cell.length_a   1.000
_cell.length_b   1.000
_cell.length_c   1.000
_cell.angle_alpha   90.00
_cell.angle_beta   90.00
_cell.angle_gamma   90.00
#
_symmetry.space_group_name_H-M   'P 1'
#
loop_
_entity.id
_entity.type
_entity.pdbx_description
1 polymer ?
#
loop_
_entity_poly.entity_id
_entity_poly.type
_entity_poly.pdbx_seq_one_letter_code
_entity_poly.pdbx_strand_id
1 'polypeptide(L)'
;MYATSHSLLKTFHRILIKGHSAWPNNLKIIDCLLSDRAAFPADLSPQALVQFLEDGGTILLAGSTNLSEYWRDFGQDFDVDFDDQASLVVVNFHHLDHDPLTTYTSIETNLLIEDQIVIPPSLRSTNIPVLFRGIGHAVGKNPLVMSVLRASPLA
;
A
#
# COMPACT_ATOMS: atom_id res chain seq x y z
N MET A 1 -25.81 1.38 -16.90
CA MET A 1 -24.72 1.03 -17.84
C MET A 1 -23.57 0.53 -16.98
N TYR A 2 -23.56 -0.77 -16.66
CA TYR A 2 -22.61 -1.36 -15.72
C TYR A 2 -21.30 -1.63 -16.46
N ALA A 3 -20.34 -0.71 -16.33
CA ALA A 3 -18.96 -0.99 -16.70
C ALA A 3 -18.41 -2.02 -15.71
N THR A 4 -18.01 -3.16 -16.25
CA THR A 4 -17.42 -4.32 -15.58
C THR A 4 -16.26 -3.96 -14.65
N SER A 5 -16.55 -3.88 -13.34
CA SER A 5 -15.57 -3.80 -12.24
C SER A 5 -14.51 -4.94 -12.30
N HIS A 6 -14.86 -6.06 -12.93
CA HIS A 6 -13.97 -7.21 -13.13
C HIS A 6 -12.77 -6.97 -14.06
N SER A 7 -12.75 -5.94 -14.92
CA SER A 7 -11.58 -5.68 -15.78
C SER A 7 -10.54 -4.79 -15.11
N LEU A 8 -10.95 -3.89 -14.20
CA LEU A 8 -10.05 -2.99 -13.48
C LEU A 8 -9.26 -3.70 -12.37
N LEU A 9 -9.89 -4.66 -11.68
CA LEU A 9 -9.22 -5.50 -10.67
C LEU A 9 -8.14 -6.41 -11.28
N LYS A 10 -8.31 -6.85 -12.53
CA LYS A 10 -7.30 -7.64 -13.25
C LYS A 10 -6.10 -6.81 -13.73
N THR A 11 -6.25 -5.49 -13.84
CA THR A 11 -5.17 -4.59 -14.25
C THR A 11 -4.17 -4.33 -13.12
N PHE A 12 -4.61 -4.40 -11.85
CA PHE A 12 -3.72 -4.22 -10.70
C PHE A 12 -2.91 -5.47 -10.32
N HIS A 13 -3.40 -6.67 -10.60
CA HIS A 13 -2.72 -7.93 -10.26
C HIS A 13 -1.51 -8.28 -11.12
N ARG A 14 -0.98 -7.32 -11.88
CA ARG A 14 0.17 -7.54 -12.76
C ARG A 14 1.05 -6.31 -12.86
N ILE A 15 1.42 -5.72 -11.73
CA ILE A 15 2.60 -4.86 -11.69
C ILE A 15 3.81 -5.78 -11.66
N LEU A 16 4.15 -6.24 -12.87
CA LEU A 16 5.42 -6.84 -13.17
C LEU A 16 6.52 -5.92 -12.67
N ILE A 17 7.45 -6.47 -11.88
CA ILE A 17 8.86 -6.08 -11.98
C ILE A 17 9.32 -6.50 -13.38
N LYS A 18 8.86 -5.77 -14.39
CA LYS A 18 9.47 -5.70 -15.70
C LYS A 18 9.91 -4.27 -15.82
N GLY A 19 11.19 -4.07 -16.13
CA GLY A 19 11.67 -2.84 -16.71
C GLY A 19 10.84 -2.52 -17.95
N HIS A 20 9.73 -1.82 -17.74
CA HIS A 20 8.95 -1.20 -18.78
C HIS A 20 9.62 0.17 -18.96
N SER A 21 10.16 0.40 -20.16
CA SER A 21 11.03 1.52 -20.57
C SER A 21 10.40 2.92 -20.48
N ALA A 22 9.34 3.10 -19.68
CA ALA A 22 8.61 4.33 -19.49
C ALA A 22 8.70 4.86 -18.05
N TRP A 23 9.21 4.08 -17.10
CA TRP A 23 9.48 4.56 -15.75
C TRP A 23 10.91 5.08 -15.65
N PRO A 24 11.13 6.24 -15.03
CA PRO A 24 12.48 6.71 -14.80
C PRO A 24 13.23 5.70 -13.93
N ASN A 25 14.53 5.51 -14.18
CA ASN A 25 15.37 4.53 -13.47
C ASN A 25 15.43 4.74 -11.94
N ASN A 26 14.86 5.84 -11.44
CA ASN A 26 14.77 6.19 -10.03
C ASN A 26 13.45 5.76 -9.35
N LEU A 27 12.61 4.92 -9.97
CA LEU A 27 11.43 4.35 -9.32
C LEU A 27 11.46 2.82 -9.32
N LYS A 28 11.35 2.21 -8.14
CA LYS A 28 11.09 0.76 -7.98
C LYS A 28 9.67 0.56 -7.45
N ILE A 29 8.87 -0.26 -8.14
CA ILE A 29 7.54 -0.68 -7.66
C ILE A 29 7.63 -2.15 -7.30
N ILE A 30 7.28 -2.47 -6.06
CA ILE A 30 7.44 -3.79 -5.45
C ILE A 30 6.07 -4.29 -5.01
N ASP A 31 5.61 -5.34 -5.67
CA ASP A 31 4.36 -6.00 -5.36
C ASP A 31 4.64 -7.30 -4.57
N CYS A 32 4.27 -7.31 -3.29
CA CYS A 32 4.56 -8.40 -2.35
C CYS A 32 3.41 -9.44 -2.27
N LEU A 33 2.63 -9.60 -3.34
CA LEU A 33 1.48 -10.50 -3.39
C LEU A 33 1.81 -12.00 -3.31
N LEU A 34 3.07 -12.40 -3.48
CA LEU A 34 3.48 -13.81 -3.45
C LEU A 34 4.44 -14.08 -2.28
N SER A 35 4.00 -14.98 -1.41
CA SER A 35 4.65 -15.38 -0.16
C SER A 35 5.98 -16.15 -0.33
N ASP A 36 6.44 -16.44 -1.54
CA ASP A 36 7.40 -17.53 -1.69
C ASP A 36 8.86 -17.08 -1.69
N ARG A 37 9.61 -17.83 -0.88
CA ARG A 37 11.05 -17.80 -0.58
C ARG A 37 11.97 -17.99 -1.81
N ALA A 38 11.56 -17.54 -2.99
CA ALA A 38 12.46 -17.44 -4.14
C ALA A 38 13.38 -16.25 -3.86
N ALA A 39 14.70 -16.49 -3.80
CA ALA A 39 15.70 -15.47 -3.57
C ALA A 39 15.36 -14.23 -4.41
N PHE A 40 15.05 -13.12 -3.73
CA PHE A 40 14.89 -11.85 -4.41
C PHE A 40 16.17 -11.59 -5.20
N PRO A 41 16.08 -11.09 -6.44
CA PRO A 41 17.27 -10.70 -7.17
C PRO A 41 18.08 -9.72 -6.31
N ALA A 42 19.42 -9.77 -6.44
CA ALA A 42 20.32 -9.09 -5.50
C ALA A 42 20.06 -7.57 -5.38
N ASP A 43 19.49 -6.96 -6.42
CA ASP A 43 19.10 -5.56 -6.49
C ASP A 43 17.81 -5.21 -5.71
N LEU A 44 17.19 -6.20 -5.08
CA LEU A 44 16.06 -6.08 -4.14
C LEU A 44 16.42 -6.54 -2.73
N SER A 45 17.71 -6.80 -2.45
CA SER A 45 18.20 -6.98 -1.07
C SER A 45 18.00 -5.70 -0.25
N PRO A 46 17.88 -5.77 1.10
CA PRO A 46 17.62 -4.58 1.92
C PRO A 46 18.72 -3.52 1.72
N GLN A 47 19.97 -3.94 1.65
CA GLN A 47 21.12 -3.06 1.43
C GLN A 47 21.05 -2.37 0.07
N ALA A 48 20.66 -3.08 -0.99
CA ALA A 48 20.51 -2.49 -2.32
C ALA A 48 19.34 -1.49 -2.38
N LEU A 49 18.25 -1.76 -1.66
CA LEU A 49 17.10 -0.86 -1.57
C LEU A 49 17.42 0.40 -0.76
N VAL A 50 18.14 0.27 0.35
CA VAL A 50 18.63 1.42 1.14
C VAL A 50 19.56 2.27 0.29
N GLN A 51 20.56 1.68 -0.37
CA GLN A 51 21.46 2.42 -1.26
C GLN A 51 20.69 3.12 -2.39
N PHE A 52 19.69 2.45 -2.97
CA PHE A 52 18.86 3.06 -4.00
C PHE A 52 18.08 4.29 -3.48
N LEU A 53 17.61 4.28 -2.23
CA LEU A 53 16.99 5.46 -1.60
C LEU A 53 18.02 6.57 -1.34
N GLU A 54 19.22 6.22 -0.86
CA GLU A 54 20.32 7.17 -0.64
C GLU A 54 20.77 7.85 -1.95
N ASP A 55 20.72 7.13 -3.06
CA ASP A 55 21.02 7.65 -4.41
C ASP A 55 19.88 8.53 -4.98
N GLY A 56 18.81 8.77 -4.21
CA GLY A 56 17.66 9.59 -4.61
C GLY A 56 16.56 8.82 -5.36
N GLY A 57 16.59 7.48 -5.28
CA GLY A 57 15.52 6.62 -5.77
C GLY A 57 14.26 6.70 -4.91
N THR A 58 13.14 6.25 -5.47
CA THR A 58 11.84 6.17 -4.82
C THR A 58 11.33 4.74 -4.89
N ILE A 59 10.80 4.22 -3.78
CA ILE A 59 10.23 2.88 -3.69
C ILE A 59 8.73 2.99 -3.42
N LEU A 60 7.93 2.27 -4.19
CA LEU A 60 6.51 2.00 -3.88
C LEU A 60 6.37 0.51 -3.56
N LEU A 61 6.06 0.21 -2.30
CA LEU A 61 5.86 -1.16 -1.83
C LEU A 61 4.38 -1.40 -1.53
N ALA A 62 3.82 -2.43 -2.16
CA ALA A 62 2.46 -2.90 -1.90
C ALA A 62 2.49 -4.24 -1.18
N GLY A 63 2.07 -4.24 0.09
CA GLY A 63 1.94 -5.45 0.91
C GLY A 63 0.58 -6.12 0.76
N SER A 64 0.54 -7.44 0.97
CA SER A 64 -0.71 -8.22 1.00
C SER A 64 -0.87 -8.90 2.37
N THR A 65 -2.00 -9.56 2.60
CA THR A 65 -2.17 -10.38 3.81
C THR A 65 -1.15 -11.52 3.89
N ASN A 66 -0.45 -11.86 2.80
CA ASN A 66 0.61 -12.86 2.79
C ASN A 66 2.01 -12.23 2.79
N LEU A 67 2.17 -11.01 3.34
CA LEU A 67 3.46 -10.35 3.45
C LEU A 67 4.46 -11.24 4.18
N SER A 68 5.69 -11.34 3.66
CA SER A 68 6.76 -12.12 4.29
C SER A 68 7.42 -11.34 5.43
N GLU A 69 8.06 -12.05 6.35
CA GLU A 69 8.84 -11.44 7.45
C GLU A 69 9.91 -10.49 6.91
N TYR A 70 10.57 -10.87 5.81
CA TYR A 70 11.51 -10.01 5.10
C TYR A 70 11.01 -8.59 4.81
N TRP A 71 9.77 -8.45 4.32
CA TRP A 71 9.21 -7.13 4.03
C TRP A 71 8.70 -6.41 5.27
N ARG A 72 8.33 -7.15 6.33
CA ARG A 72 8.00 -6.56 7.63
C ARG A 72 9.25 -5.97 8.28
N ASP A 73 10.35 -6.72 8.30
CA ASP A 73 11.65 -6.27 8.81
C ASP A 73 12.13 -5.04 8.05
N PHE A 74 12.04 -5.07 6.71
CA PHE A 74 12.37 -3.91 5.87
C PHE A 74 11.49 -2.69 6.20
N GLY A 75 10.19 -2.86 6.44
CA GLY A 75 9.31 -1.78 6.87
C GLY A 75 9.69 -1.20 8.23
N GLN A 76 10.08 -2.06 9.16
CA GLN A 76 10.46 -1.69 10.52
C GLN A 76 11.70 -0.78 10.54
N ASP A 77 12.65 -0.97 9.62
CA ASP A 77 13.80 -0.07 9.43
C ASP A 77 13.40 1.37 9.09
N PHE A 78 12.18 1.58 8.58
CA PHE A 78 11.59 2.89 8.25
C PHE A 78 10.46 3.30 9.19
N ASP A 79 10.37 2.73 10.40
CA ASP A 79 9.32 3.01 11.38
C ASP A 79 7.91 2.65 10.87
N VAL A 80 7.79 1.65 10.00
CA VAL A 80 6.51 1.09 9.51
C VAL A 80 6.36 -0.36 9.98
N ASP A 81 5.44 -0.59 10.92
CA ASP A 81 5.23 -1.90 11.53
C ASP A 81 4.00 -2.57 10.94
N PHE A 82 4.20 -3.51 10.02
CA PHE A 82 3.13 -4.29 9.41
C PHE A 82 2.68 -5.40 10.36
N ASP A 83 1.38 -5.65 10.37
CA ASP A 83 0.77 -6.69 11.20
C ASP A 83 1.15 -8.12 10.74
N ASP A 84 0.74 -9.12 11.51
CA ASP A 84 1.11 -10.52 11.29
C ASP A 84 0.64 -11.06 9.93
N GLN A 85 1.36 -12.07 9.42
CA GLN A 85 0.93 -12.77 8.22
C GLN A 85 -0.48 -13.35 8.43
N ALA A 86 -1.30 -13.27 7.38
CA ALA A 86 -2.71 -13.60 7.33
C ALA A 86 -3.64 -12.66 8.12
N SER A 87 -3.13 -11.57 8.70
CA SER A 87 -3.98 -10.53 9.26
C SER A 87 -4.65 -9.67 8.17
N LEU A 88 -5.75 -9.02 8.54
CA LEU A 88 -6.58 -8.21 7.65
C LEU A 88 -7.21 -7.06 8.46
N VAL A 89 -7.26 -5.87 7.87
CA VAL A 89 -8.04 -4.76 8.41
C VAL A 89 -9.54 -5.05 8.26
N VAL A 90 -10.29 -5.06 9.37
CA VAL A 90 -11.72 -5.37 9.40
C VAL A 90 -12.46 -4.21 10.05
N VAL A 91 -13.60 -3.79 9.48
CA VAL A 91 -14.47 -2.76 10.07
C VAL A 91 -15.91 -3.24 10.07
N ASN A 92 -16.47 -3.44 11.26
CA ASN A 92 -17.82 -4.01 11.41
C ASN A 92 -18.94 -3.14 10.84
N PHE A 93 -18.75 -1.81 10.74
CA PHE A 93 -19.79 -0.88 10.32
C PHE A 93 -19.62 -0.34 8.89
N HIS A 94 -18.45 -0.51 8.29
CA HIS A 94 -18.13 0.04 6.97
C HIS A 94 -17.47 -1.04 6.10
N HIS A 95 -18.28 -1.98 5.62
CA HIS A 95 -17.87 -3.08 4.74
C HIS A 95 -18.91 -3.31 3.65
N LEU A 96 -18.51 -3.98 2.57
CA LEU A 96 -19.44 -4.30 1.49
C LEU A 96 -20.35 -5.47 1.89
N ASP A 97 -21.67 -5.34 1.66
CA ASP A 97 -22.64 -6.41 1.98
C ASP A 97 -22.31 -7.76 1.31
N HIS A 98 -21.75 -7.71 0.10
CA HIS A 98 -21.39 -8.89 -0.70
C HIS A 98 -19.94 -9.35 -0.49
N ASP A 99 -19.13 -8.57 0.24
CA ASP A 99 -17.76 -8.92 0.62
C ASP A 99 -17.40 -8.25 1.96
N PRO A 100 -17.74 -8.89 3.10
CA PRO A 100 -17.49 -8.33 4.43
C PRO A 100 -16.00 -8.12 4.76
N LEU A 101 -15.09 -8.70 3.97
CA LEU A 101 -13.64 -8.52 4.13
C LEU A 101 -13.12 -7.28 3.40
N THR A 102 -13.93 -6.67 2.54
CA THR A 102 -13.61 -5.38 1.91
C THR A 102 -14.26 -4.27 2.71
N THR A 103 -13.43 -3.48 3.38
CA THR A 103 -13.86 -2.28 4.08
C THR A 103 -13.85 -1.07 3.15
N TYR A 104 -14.68 -0.07 3.44
CA TYR A 104 -14.66 1.20 2.75
C TYR A 104 -14.56 2.36 3.73
N THR A 105 -13.91 3.44 3.31
CA THR A 105 -13.86 4.67 4.09
C THR A 105 -14.12 5.88 3.19
N SER A 106 -14.85 6.87 3.71
CA SER A 106 -15.07 8.12 2.98
C SER A 106 -13.85 9.04 3.13
N ILE A 107 -13.46 9.65 2.01
CA ILE A 107 -12.41 10.66 1.87
C ILE A 107 -12.71 11.93 2.70
N GLU A 108 -13.97 12.15 3.10
CA GLU A 108 -14.39 13.32 3.91
C GLU A 108 -14.04 13.20 5.40
N THR A 109 -13.59 12.02 5.84
CA THR A 109 -13.21 11.81 7.25
C THR A 109 -11.79 12.31 7.52
N ASN A 110 -11.50 12.67 8.77
CA ASN A 110 -10.17 13.06 9.30
C ASN A 110 -9.10 11.95 9.22
N LEU A 111 -9.30 10.97 8.35
CA LEU A 111 -8.47 9.81 8.12
C LEU A 111 -7.46 10.03 7.00
N LEU A 112 -7.73 10.96 6.09
CA LEU A 112 -6.77 11.40 5.09
C LEU A 112 -5.89 12.52 5.62
N ILE A 113 -4.68 12.57 5.11
CA ILE A 113 -3.78 13.69 5.36
C ILE A 113 -4.34 15.00 4.78
N GLU A 114 -4.17 16.10 5.53
CA GLU A 114 -4.50 17.47 5.11
C GLU A 114 -3.39 18.12 4.25
N ASP A 115 -2.79 17.36 3.34
CA ASP A 115 -1.77 17.84 2.40
C ASP A 115 -2.36 17.92 0.98
N GLN A 116 -2.29 19.09 0.35
CA GLN A 116 -2.86 19.34 -0.99
C GLN A 116 -1.93 18.91 -2.13
N ILE A 117 -0.65 18.67 -1.85
CA ILE A 117 0.34 18.15 -2.80
C ILE A 117 0.16 16.63 -2.91
N VAL A 118 -0.01 15.95 -1.78
CA VAL A 118 -0.22 14.49 -1.73
C VAL A 118 -1.63 14.12 -2.18
N ILE A 119 -2.67 14.82 -1.67
CA ILE A 119 -4.07 14.60 -2.04
C ILE A 119 -4.65 15.88 -2.64
N PRO A 120 -4.75 15.96 -3.98
CA PRO A 120 -5.32 17.12 -4.66
C PRO A 120 -6.75 17.45 -4.21
N PRO A 121 -7.14 18.74 -4.12
CA PRO A 121 -8.50 19.14 -3.76
C PRO A 121 -9.58 18.56 -4.68
N SER A 122 -9.24 18.33 -5.95
CA SER A 122 -10.14 17.70 -6.93
C SER A 122 -10.57 16.30 -6.50
N LEU A 123 -9.68 15.49 -5.91
CA LEU A 123 -10.03 14.17 -5.40
C LEU A 123 -10.96 14.26 -4.20
N ARG A 124 -10.72 15.21 -3.28
CA ARG A 124 -11.60 15.43 -2.11
C ARG A 124 -13.02 15.81 -2.52
N SER A 125 -13.18 16.63 -3.56
CA SER A 125 -14.50 17.05 -4.05
C SER A 125 -15.34 15.93 -4.69
N THR A 126 -14.76 14.77 -4.98
CA THR A 126 -15.51 13.68 -5.64
C THR A 126 -16.41 12.89 -4.69
N ASN A 127 -16.16 12.94 -3.37
CA ASN A 127 -16.81 12.10 -2.35
C ASN A 127 -16.86 10.60 -2.73
N ILE A 128 -15.87 10.12 -3.49
CA ILE A 128 -15.74 8.71 -3.86
C ILE A 128 -15.12 7.96 -2.69
N PRO A 129 -15.75 6.87 -2.17
CA PRO A 129 -15.17 6.09 -1.09
C PRO A 129 -13.93 5.33 -1.55
N VAL A 130 -12.96 5.19 -0.64
CA VAL A 130 -11.80 4.31 -0.84
C VAL A 130 -12.17 2.92 -0.35
N LEU A 131 -12.03 1.93 -1.23
CA LEU A 131 -12.15 0.52 -0.89
C LEU A 131 -10.78 -0.02 -0.48
N PHE A 132 -10.71 -0.78 0.61
CA PHE A 132 -9.48 -1.39 1.09
C PHE A 132 -9.72 -2.84 1.53
N ARG A 133 -8.79 -3.71 1.12
CA ARG A 133 -8.71 -5.11 1.54
C ARG A 133 -7.24 -5.51 1.59
N GLY A 134 -6.67 -5.56 2.78
CA GLY A 134 -5.25 -5.86 2.96
C GLY A 134 -4.80 -5.85 4.41
N ILE A 135 -3.50 -6.02 4.58
CA ILE A 135 -2.82 -5.99 5.87
C ILE A 135 -2.78 -4.58 6.46
N GLY A 136 -2.92 -4.47 7.77
CA GLY A 136 -2.75 -3.21 8.50
C GLY A 136 -1.27 -2.92 8.77
N HIS A 137 -0.96 -1.65 9.04
CA HIS A 137 0.34 -1.29 9.60
C HIS A 137 0.19 -0.11 10.56
N ALA A 138 1.11 -0.03 11.52
CA ALA A 138 1.31 1.12 12.38
C ALA A 138 2.53 1.91 11.91
N VAL A 139 2.59 3.17 12.32
CA VAL A 139 3.77 4.02 12.10
C VAL A 139 4.39 4.42 13.43
N GLY A 140 5.71 4.50 13.46
CA GLY A 140 6.50 4.87 14.61
C GLY A 140 6.48 6.36 14.94
N LYS A 141 7.51 6.83 15.63
CA LYS A 141 7.64 8.23 16.09
C LYS A 141 8.57 9.05 15.21
N ASN A 142 9.17 8.45 14.17
CA ASN A 142 9.99 9.16 13.22
C ASN A 142 9.20 10.30 12.56
N PRO A 143 9.62 11.57 12.72
CA PRO A 143 8.90 12.73 12.19
C PRO A 143 8.89 12.80 10.65
N LEU A 144 9.71 11.98 9.98
CA LEU A 144 9.74 11.88 8.51
C LEU A 144 8.67 10.93 7.97
N VAL A 145 8.06 10.11 8.82
CA VAL A 145 6.98 9.19 8.41
C VAL A 145 5.66 9.93 8.40
N MET A 146 4.92 9.76 7.31
CA MET A 146 3.68 10.50 7.05
C MET A 146 2.54 9.54 6.71
N SER A 147 1.51 9.49 7.57
CA SER A 147 0.31 8.69 7.28
C SER A 147 -0.56 9.39 6.24
N VAL A 148 -0.71 8.80 5.05
CA VAL A 148 -1.56 9.35 3.98
C VAL A 148 -3.04 9.03 4.20
N LEU A 149 -3.33 7.78 4.60
CA LEU A 149 -4.66 7.28 4.92
C LEU A 149 -4.59 6.44 6.19
N ARG A 150 -5.48 6.71 7.14
CA ARG A 150 -5.62 5.96 8.39
C ARG A 150 -6.90 5.12 8.37
N ALA A 151 -6.87 4.01 9.09
CA ALA A 151 -8.07 3.23 9.32
C ALA A 151 -9.09 4.03 10.16
N SER A 152 -10.37 3.70 10.01
CA SER A 152 -11.41 4.25 10.88
C SER A 152 -11.10 3.93 12.35
N PRO A 153 -11.44 4.79 13.33
CA PRO A 153 -11.30 4.46 14.75
C PRO A 153 -12.19 3.28 15.21
N LEU A 154 -13.02 2.76 14.31
CA LEU A 154 -13.87 1.58 14.50
C LEU A 154 -13.27 0.30 13.88
N ALA A 155 -12.07 0.40 13.31
CA ALA A 155 -11.29 -0.72 12.78
C ALA A 155 -10.56 -1.47 13.91
#